data_AF-A0A369QBV8-F1
#
_entry.id   AF-A0A369QBV8-F1
#
_cell.length_a   1.000
_cell.length_b   1.000
_cell.length_c   1.000
_cell.angle_alpha   90.00
_cell.angle_beta   90.00
_cell.angle_gamma   90.00
#
_symmetry.space_group_name_H-M   'P 1'
#
loop_
_entity.id
_entity.type
_entity.pdbx_description
1 polymer ?
#
loop_
_entity_poly.entity_id
_entity_poly.type
_entity_poly.pdbx_seq_one_letter_code
_entity_poly.pdbx_strand_id
1 'polypeptide(L)'
;MINSHPSPQTEPIGFHLTQEKLFQLLTNEVTPAEKQQMEVHLQTCPLCTEALEGFAQADYLKSRADLLELNHLIKKRTTRRKPNTLVNDIKTWGIATAIVFLILISAAIVWNAVHMAKTTSTLNPGPASPGLNAQAQPVKGYKNLKNYLLQQQNQPAEPSATTALKKGSVVISFTVNPDSSLTDFQVIKSLGKTTDETVINWVKQGPVWQPAHPQGKPVAQKITLPVIIR
;
A
#
# COMPACT_ATOMS: atom_id res chain seq x y z
N MET A 1 -2.04 12.38 41.58
CA MET A 1 -1.35 11.25 42.21
C MET A 1 0.05 11.20 41.63
N ILE A 2 1.00 11.77 42.36
CA ILE A 2 2.39 11.95 41.92
C ILE A 2 3.16 10.74 42.45
N ASN A 3 3.66 9.90 41.55
CA ASN A 3 4.47 8.74 41.93
C ASN A 3 5.86 9.24 42.37
N SER A 4 6.11 9.13 43.66
CA SER A 4 7.40 9.22 44.33
C SER A 4 8.29 8.07 43.85
N HIS A 5 9.36 8.40 43.14
CA HIS A 5 10.45 7.46 42.88
C HIS A 5 11.48 7.59 44.01
N PRO A 6 11.79 6.51 44.76
CA PRO A 6 12.74 6.56 45.85
C PRO A 6 14.17 6.64 45.30
N SER A 7 14.95 7.58 45.84
CA SER A 7 16.38 7.69 45.55
C SER A 7 17.11 6.44 46.05
N PRO A 8 18.00 5.82 45.26
CA PRO A 8 18.75 4.65 45.69
C PRO A 8 19.73 5.04 46.80
N GLN A 9 19.54 4.43 47.97
CA GLN A 9 20.48 4.52 49.09
C GLN A 9 21.72 3.69 48.78
N THR A 10 22.88 4.33 48.75
CA THR A 10 24.20 3.68 48.81
C THR A 10 24.87 4.04 50.13
N GLU A 11 25.08 3.03 50.98
CA GLU A 11 25.90 3.01 52.19
C GLU A 11 27.17 2.15 51.91
N PRO A 12 28.25 2.17 52.72
CA PRO A 12 29.07 3.28 53.20
C PRO A 12 30.57 3.01 52.90
N ILE A 13 31.27 3.92 52.19
CA ILE A 13 32.74 3.89 52.08
C ILE A 13 33.23 5.34 52.11
N GLY A 14 33.77 5.77 53.26
CA GLY A 14 34.32 7.12 53.48
C GLY A 14 33.24 8.21 53.52
N PHE A 15 33.01 8.81 54.69
CA PHE A 15 32.10 9.97 54.83
C PHE A 15 32.66 11.16 54.04
N HIS A 16 32.27 11.31 52.79
CA HIS A 16 32.53 12.51 51.99
C HIS A 16 31.38 13.50 52.15
N LEU A 17 31.71 14.80 52.08
CA LEU A 17 30.70 15.85 52.05
C LEU A 17 29.82 15.72 50.79
N THR A 18 28.49 15.82 50.96
CA THR A 18 27.56 15.80 49.83
C THR A 18 27.67 17.09 49.03
N GLN A 19 27.29 17.02 47.74
CA GLN A 19 27.24 18.20 46.86
C GLN A 19 26.38 19.33 47.45
N GLU A 20 25.28 19.00 48.11
CA GLU A 20 24.40 19.98 48.75
C GLU A 20 25.10 20.71 49.91
N LYS A 21 25.86 19.98 50.75
CA LYS A 21 26.60 20.58 51.86
C LYS A 21 27.75 21.46 51.39
N LEU A 22 28.51 21.03 50.37
CA LEU A 22 29.56 21.88 49.77
C LEU A 22 28.98 23.17 49.19
N PHE A 23 27.78 23.11 48.61
CA PHE A 23 27.09 24.28 48.10
C PHE A 23 26.67 25.26 49.20
N GLN A 24 26.08 24.76 50.29
CA GLN A 24 25.69 25.60 51.44
C GLN A 24 26.90 26.31 52.07
N LEU A 25 28.10 25.70 52.00
CA LEU A 25 29.35 26.34 52.41
C LEU A 25 29.72 27.54 51.53
N LEU A 26 29.59 27.40 50.20
CA LEU A 26 29.89 28.44 49.21
C LEU A 26 28.88 29.60 49.24
N THR A 27 27.60 29.32 49.49
CA THR A 27 26.55 30.34 49.64
C THR A 27 26.50 30.98 51.02
N ASN A 28 27.35 30.53 51.96
CA ASN A 28 27.40 30.96 53.36
C ASN A 28 26.05 30.75 54.09
N GLU A 29 25.33 29.68 53.73
CA GLU A 29 24.01 29.29 54.27
C GLU A 29 24.10 28.27 55.44
N VAL A 30 25.31 27.94 55.91
CA VAL A 30 25.55 27.01 57.03
C VAL A 30 25.73 27.73 58.38
N THR A 31 25.39 27.06 59.48
CA THR A 31 25.66 27.59 60.83
C THR A 31 27.17 27.64 61.12
N PRO A 32 27.66 28.53 62.02
CA PRO A 32 29.09 28.63 62.32
C PRO A 32 29.71 27.31 62.84
N ALA A 33 28.95 26.54 63.62
CA ALA A 33 29.40 25.27 64.16
C ALA A 33 29.56 24.20 63.07
N GLU A 34 28.62 24.13 62.12
CA GLU A 34 28.67 23.20 61.00
C GLU A 34 29.77 23.59 60.00
N LYS A 35 29.94 24.90 59.75
CA LYS A 35 31.01 25.43 58.90
C LYS A 35 32.39 24.96 59.39
N GLN A 36 32.65 25.08 60.68
CA GLN A 36 33.91 24.64 61.28
C GLN A 36 34.13 23.13 61.11
N GLN A 37 33.10 22.30 61.28
CA GLN A 37 33.21 20.84 61.08
C GLN A 37 33.52 20.49 59.62
N MET A 38 32.94 21.24 58.67
CA MET A 38 33.15 21.04 57.25
C MET A 38 34.55 21.49 56.80
N GLU A 39 35.06 22.60 57.33
CA GLU A 39 36.43 23.07 57.07
C GLU A 39 37.47 22.09 57.60
N VAL A 40 37.26 21.52 58.79
CA VAL A 40 38.13 20.47 59.35
C VAL A 40 38.14 19.22 58.47
N HIS A 41 36.97 18.83 57.93
CA HIS A 41 36.89 17.71 57.01
C HIS A 41 37.62 17.97 55.68
N LEU A 42 37.48 19.18 55.11
CA LEU A 42 38.16 19.55 53.87
C LEU A 42 39.69 19.47 54.02
N GLN A 43 40.24 19.92 55.15
CA GLN A 43 41.68 19.83 55.42
C GLN A 43 42.22 18.39 55.48
N THR A 44 41.36 17.42 55.77
CA THR A 44 41.73 16.01 55.92
C THR A 44 41.35 15.16 54.71
N CYS A 45 40.53 15.68 53.80
CA CYS A 45 40.03 14.95 52.63
C CYS A 45 40.44 15.64 51.32
N PRO A 46 41.43 15.10 50.58
CA PRO A 46 41.88 15.68 49.31
C PRO A 46 40.74 15.68 48.26
N LEU A 47 39.91 14.64 48.23
CA LEU A 47 38.80 14.53 47.27
C LEU A 47 37.72 15.60 47.48
N CYS A 48 37.39 15.94 48.74
CA CYS A 48 36.44 17.00 49.02
C CYS A 48 37.03 18.38 48.74
N THR A 49 38.34 18.57 48.93
CA THR A 49 39.03 19.82 48.58
C THR A 49 39.06 20.04 47.08
N GLU A 50 39.45 19.04 46.30
CA GLU A 50 39.41 19.10 44.83
C GLU A 50 37.99 19.32 44.31
N ALA A 51 36.99 18.64 44.89
CA ALA A 51 35.60 18.86 44.55
C ALA A 51 35.16 20.30 44.85
N LEU A 52 35.51 20.85 46.02
CA LEU A 52 35.17 22.22 46.39
C LEU A 52 35.80 23.24 45.42
N GLU A 53 37.06 23.05 45.04
CA GLU A 53 37.74 23.91 44.08
C GLU A 53 37.10 23.85 42.69
N GLY A 54 36.74 22.65 42.22
CA GLY A 54 35.98 22.47 40.99
C GLY A 54 34.59 23.13 41.05
N PHE A 55 33.89 23.05 42.19
CA PHE A 55 32.60 23.72 42.40
C PHE A 55 32.73 25.24 42.51
N ALA A 56 33.85 25.77 43.01
CA ALA A 56 34.10 27.20 43.06
C ALA A 56 34.42 27.78 41.66
N GLN A 57 35.04 26.99 40.78
CA GLN A 57 35.33 27.38 39.39
C GLN A 57 34.13 27.16 38.45
N ALA A 58 33.32 26.14 38.70
CA ALA A 58 32.05 25.96 38.02
C ALA A 58 31.12 27.08 38.47
N ASP A 59 30.75 27.95 37.54
CA ASP A 59 29.84 29.09 37.74
C ASP A 59 28.41 28.55 38.06
N TYR A 60 28.25 27.95 39.23
CA TYR A 60 27.07 27.20 39.64
C TYR A 60 25.87 28.13 39.86
N LEU A 61 26.14 29.37 40.29
CA LEU A 61 25.14 30.43 40.35
C LEU A 61 24.58 30.76 38.96
N LYS A 62 25.46 30.84 37.95
CA LYS A 62 25.04 30.98 36.55
C LYS A 62 24.29 29.74 36.04
N SER A 63 24.74 28.55 36.41
CA SER A 63 24.10 27.29 36.04
C SER A 63 22.67 27.16 36.57
N ARG A 64 22.36 27.73 37.76
CA ARG A 64 20.97 27.78 38.26
C ARG A 64 20.08 28.74 37.48
N ALA A 65 20.61 29.91 37.08
CA ALA A 65 19.89 30.82 36.19
C ALA A 65 19.62 30.17 34.83
N ASP A 66 20.63 29.49 34.28
CA ASP A 66 20.54 28.74 33.03
C ASP A 66 19.53 27.58 33.14
N LEU A 67 19.45 26.88 34.28
CA LEU A 67 18.45 25.83 34.51
C LEU A 67 17.02 26.37 34.57
N LEU A 68 16.81 27.53 35.20
CA LEU A 68 15.51 28.20 35.23
C LEU A 68 15.12 28.66 33.82
N GLU A 69 16.07 29.20 33.06
CA GLU A 69 15.88 29.58 31.67
C GLU A 69 15.57 28.37 30.78
N LEU A 70 16.32 27.28 30.91
CA LEU A 70 16.08 26.03 30.18
C LEU A 70 14.70 25.46 30.47
N ASN A 71 14.28 25.40 31.74
CA ASN A 71 12.95 24.90 32.09
C ASN A 71 11.85 25.81 31.52
N HIS A 72 12.06 27.14 31.57
CA HIS A 72 11.18 28.11 30.94
C HIS A 72 11.10 27.92 29.40
N LEU A 73 12.23 27.68 28.73
CA LEU A 73 12.33 27.40 27.30
C LEU A 73 11.67 26.05 26.93
N ILE A 74 11.83 25.03 27.77
CA ILE A 74 11.19 23.73 27.60
C ILE A 74 9.67 23.90 27.71
N LYS A 75 9.18 24.60 28.74
CA LYS A 75 7.73 24.89 28.92
C LYS A 75 7.14 25.67 27.75
N LYS A 76 7.92 26.59 27.17
CA LYS A 76 7.56 27.33 25.95
C LYS A 76 7.49 26.42 24.71
N ARG A 77 8.36 25.41 24.60
CA ARG A 77 8.31 24.43 23.48
C ARG A 77 7.22 23.38 23.66
N THR A 78 6.97 22.91 24.88
CA THR A 78 5.96 21.87 25.14
C THR A 78 4.54 22.36 24.87
N THR A 79 4.27 23.66 25.08
CA THR A 79 2.97 24.29 24.76
C THR A 79 2.81 24.70 23.29
N ARG A 80 3.89 24.67 22.49
CA ARG A 80 3.87 24.95 21.04
C ARG A 80 3.87 23.71 20.14
N ARG A 81 3.73 22.51 20.69
CA ARG A 81 3.31 21.35 19.88
C ARG A 81 1.82 21.51 19.58
N LYS A 82 1.50 22.24 18.51
CA LYS A 82 0.19 22.13 17.86
C LYS A 82 -0.01 20.62 17.62
N PRO A 83 -1.01 19.95 18.22
CA PRO A 83 -1.29 18.58 17.82
C PRO A 83 -1.42 18.59 16.31
N ASN A 84 -0.81 17.63 15.61
CA ASN A 84 -0.98 17.50 14.17
C ASN A 84 -2.47 17.24 13.91
N THR A 85 -3.26 18.31 13.78
CA THR A 85 -4.69 18.23 13.50
C THR A 85 -4.90 17.50 12.20
N LEU A 86 -3.96 17.62 11.25
CA LEU A 86 -3.93 16.84 10.02
C LEU A 86 -3.99 15.32 10.26
N VAL A 87 -3.31 14.77 11.26
CA VAL A 87 -3.31 13.31 11.54
C VAL A 87 -4.58 12.87 12.29
N ASN A 88 -5.06 13.68 13.23
CA ASN A 88 -6.30 13.37 13.95
C ASN A 88 -7.55 13.61 13.09
N ASP A 89 -7.51 14.60 12.20
CA ASP A 89 -8.54 14.88 11.20
C ASP A 89 -8.55 13.78 10.13
N ILE A 90 -7.40 13.24 9.68
CA ILE A 90 -7.36 12.05 8.82
C ILE A 90 -8.03 10.84 9.52
N LYS A 91 -7.85 10.68 10.84
CA LYS A 91 -8.41 9.55 11.57
C LYS A 91 -9.94 9.67 11.73
N THR A 92 -10.48 10.86 11.93
CA THR A 92 -11.93 11.10 12.08
C THR A 92 -12.64 11.25 10.73
N TRP A 93 -12.02 11.92 9.75
CA TRP A 93 -12.52 11.98 8.37
C TRP A 93 -12.36 10.67 7.62
N GLY A 94 -11.41 9.80 7.97
CA GLY A 94 -11.25 8.50 7.33
C GLY A 94 -12.51 7.62 7.46
N ILE A 95 -13.19 7.68 8.61
CA ILE A 95 -14.44 6.94 8.84
C ILE A 95 -15.61 7.59 8.09
N ALA A 96 -15.73 8.92 8.16
CA ALA A 96 -16.79 9.65 7.48
C ALA A 96 -16.69 9.52 5.94
N THR A 97 -15.48 9.60 5.40
CA THR A 97 -15.23 9.41 3.96
C THR A 97 -15.51 7.97 3.54
N ALA A 98 -15.12 6.96 4.33
CA ALA A 98 -15.45 5.57 4.04
C ALA A 98 -16.97 5.32 3.96
N ILE A 99 -17.75 5.90 4.89
CA ILE A 99 -19.23 5.79 4.86
C ILE A 99 -19.80 6.49 3.62
N VAL A 100 -19.34 7.71 3.31
CA VAL A 100 -19.79 8.44 2.11
C VAL A 100 -19.41 7.70 0.83
N PHE A 101 -18.20 7.14 0.74
CA PHE A 101 -17.80 6.30 -0.39
C PHE A 101 -18.64 5.02 -0.46
N LEU A 102 -18.96 4.36 0.65
CA LEU A 102 -19.85 3.19 0.65
C LEU A 102 -21.27 3.55 0.21
N ILE A 103 -21.78 4.73 0.57
CA ILE A 103 -23.09 5.23 0.12
C ILE A 103 -23.05 5.62 -1.36
N LEU A 104 -21.97 6.25 -1.84
CA LEU A 104 -21.82 6.60 -3.24
C LEU A 104 -21.58 5.37 -4.12
N ILE A 105 -20.81 4.39 -3.63
CA ILE A 105 -20.59 3.11 -4.31
C ILE A 105 -21.90 2.31 -4.30
N SER A 106 -22.66 2.27 -3.21
CA SER A 106 -23.98 1.59 -3.20
C SER A 106 -24.98 2.29 -4.11
N ALA A 107 -25.03 3.62 -4.13
CA ALA A 107 -25.85 4.39 -5.06
C ALA A 107 -25.41 4.18 -6.51
N ALA A 108 -24.10 4.10 -6.79
CA ALA A 108 -23.58 3.78 -8.11
C ALA A 108 -23.88 2.33 -8.51
N ILE A 109 -23.85 1.38 -7.57
CA ILE A 109 -24.27 -0.02 -7.80
C ILE A 109 -25.76 -0.08 -8.09
N VAL A 110 -26.61 0.65 -7.35
CA VAL A 110 -28.06 0.71 -7.59
C VAL A 110 -28.36 1.42 -8.91
N TRP A 111 -27.68 2.53 -9.20
CA TRP A 111 -27.78 3.24 -10.49
C TRP A 111 -27.35 2.31 -11.63
N ASN A 112 -26.21 1.65 -11.51
CA ASN A 112 -25.74 0.70 -12.51
C ASN A 112 -26.67 -0.52 -12.58
N ALA A 113 -27.22 -1.05 -11.49
CA ALA A 113 -28.17 -2.18 -11.52
C ALA A 113 -29.52 -1.81 -12.14
N VAL A 114 -30.02 -0.59 -11.89
CA VAL A 114 -31.25 -0.05 -12.52
C VAL A 114 -31.01 0.21 -14.02
N HIS A 115 -29.80 0.67 -14.40
CA HIS A 115 -29.41 0.82 -15.81
C HIS A 115 -28.96 -0.50 -16.48
N MET A 116 -28.58 -1.51 -15.70
CA MET A 116 -28.22 -2.88 -16.12
C MET A 116 -29.40 -3.85 -15.95
N ALA A 117 -30.61 -3.36 -15.63
CA ALA A 117 -31.87 -4.13 -15.72
C ALA A 117 -32.24 -4.50 -17.18
N LYS A 118 -31.28 -4.39 -18.09
CA LYS A 118 -31.27 -5.00 -19.41
C LYS A 118 -29.97 -5.79 -19.59
N THR A 119 -29.62 -6.74 -18.72
CA THR A 119 -28.92 -7.98 -19.14
C THR A 119 -28.65 -8.95 -17.97
N THR A 120 -29.13 -10.17 -18.17
CA THR A 120 -28.56 -11.46 -17.74
C THR A 120 -28.58 -11.85 -16.26
N SER A 121 -29.61 -12.65 -15.92
CA SER A 121 -29.46 -13.83 -15.08
C SER A 121 -28.18 -14.60 -15.41
N THR A 122 -27.36 -14.94 -14.43
CA THR A 122 -26.40 -16.04 -14.55
C THR A 122 -26.31 -16.76 -13.21
N LEU A 123 -26.99 -17.91 -13.13
CA LEU A 123 -26.76 -18.95 -12.13
C LEU A 123 -25.43 -19.66 -12.46
N ASN A 124 -24.65 -19.88 -11.40
CA ASN A 124 -23.53 -20.81 -11.15
C ASN A 124 -23.00 -21.74 -12.29
N PRO A 125 -21.68 -22.02 -12.35
CA PRO A 125 -21.10 -22.93 -13.33
C PRO A 125 -21.20 -24.38 -12.85
N GLY A 126 -22.23 -25.09 -13.32
CA GLY A 126 -22.18 -26.55 -13.50
C GLY A 126 -21.81 -26.86 -14.96
N PRO A 127 -21.35 -28.08 -15.30
CA PRO A 127 -21.03 -28.45 -16.67
C PRO A 127 -22.27 -28.23 -17.54
N ALA A 128 -22.22 -27.18 -18.37
CA ALA A 128 -23.33 -26.78 -19.21
C ALA A 128 -23.64 -27.92 -20.18
N SER A 129 -24.76 -28.61 -19.95
CA SER A 129 -25.43 -29.32 -21.03
C SER A 129 -25.76 -28.28 -22.10
N PRO A 130 -25.38 -28.49 -23.37
CA PRO A 130 -25.73 -27.56 -24.44
C PRO A 130 -27.24 -27.32 -24.41
N GLY A 131 -27.64 -26.08 -24.11
CA GLY A 131 -29.05 -25.71 -24.13
C GLY A 131 -29.64 -25.97 -25.50
N LEU A 132 -30.92 -26.31 -25.54
CA LEU A 132 -31.70 -26.41 -26.77
C LEU A 132 -31.51 -25.08 -27.55
N ASN A 133 -30.85 -25.12 -28.70
CA ASN A 133 -30.47 -23.97 -29.54
C ASN A 133 -29.23 -23.16 -29.12
N ALA A 134 -28.20 -23.82 -28.59
CA ALA A 134 -26.90 -23.19 -28.39
C ALA A 134 -26.23 -22.78 -29.73
N GLN A 135 -25.66 -21.59 -29.80
CA GLN A 135 -24.83 -21.15 -30.93
C GLN A 135 -23.39 -21.64 -30.76
N ALA A 136 -22.64 -21.68 -31.86
CA ALA A 136 -21.23 -22.00 -31.83
C ALA A 136 -20.44 -20.93 -31.05
N GLN A 137 -19.56 -21.38 -30.16
CA GLN A 137 -18.81 -20.52 -29.25
C GLN A 137 -17.50 -21.18 -28.82
N PRO A 138 -16.47 -20.42 -28.40
CA PRO A 138 -15.26 -21.02 -27.84
C PRO A 138 -15.59 -21.80 -26.57
N VAL A 139 -15.02 -22.99 -26.39
CA VAL A 139 -15.27 -23.86 -25.22
C VAL A 139 -15.03 -23.11 -23.90
N LYS A 140 -13.97 -22.29 -23.84
CA LYS A 140 -13.60 -21.48 -22.66
C LYS A 140 -14.22 -20.08 -22.64
N GLY A 141 -15.15 -19.80 -23.56
CA GLY A 141 -15.82 -18.52 -23.73
C GLY A 141 -14.98 -17.44 -24.43
N TYR A 142 -15.67 -16.39 -24.88
CA TYR A 142 -15.08 -15.28 -25.64
C TYR A 142 -14.02 -14.49 -24.87
N LYS A 143 -14.12 -14.40 -23.54
CA LYS A 143 -13.11 -13.73 -22.70
C LYS A 143 -11.74 -14.41 -22.83
N ASN A 144 -11.70 -15.75 -22.84
CA ASN A 144 -10.47 -16.51 -22.99
C ASN A 144 -9.89 -16.36 -24.40
N LEU A 145 -10.74 -16.46 -25.44
CA LEU A 145 -10.33 -16.20 -26.83
C LEU A 145 -9.70 -14.81 -26.98
N LYS A 146 -10.34 -13.76 -26.43
CA LYS A 146 -9.81 -12.40 -26.47
C LYS A 146 -8.41 -12.30 -25.85
N ASN A 147 -8.23 -12.90 -24.67
CA ASN A 147 -6.94 -12.87 -23.98
C ASN A 147 -5.86 -13.62 -24.76
N TYR A 148 -6.21 -14.78 -25.34
CA TYR A 148 -5.31 -15.52 -26.22
C TYR A 148 -4.86 -14.67 -27.42
N LEU A 149 -5.79 -14.01 -28.12
CA LEU A 149 -5.47 -13.16 -29.27
C LEU A 149 -4.59 -11.97 -28.87
N LEU A 150 -4.82 -11.36 -27.70
CA LEU A 150 -3.97 -10.30 -27.18
C LEU A 150 -2.55 -10.81 -26.84
N GLN A 151 -2.45 -12.02 -26.30
CA GLN A 151 -1.17 -12.64 -26.01
C GLN A 151 -0.39 -12.92 -27.30
N GLN A 152 -1.06 -13.44 -28.33
CA GLN A 152 -0.46 -13.67 -29.65
C GLN A 152 0.09 -12.38 -30.28
N GLN A 153 -0.62 -11.26 -30.13
CA GLN A 153 -0.14 -9.96 -30.63
C GLN A 153 1.14 -9.47 -29.93
N ASN A 154 1.35 -9.85 -28.68
CA ASN A 154 2.53 -9.45 -27.89
C ASN A 154 3.70 -10.44 -28.03
N GLN A 155 3.52 -11.57 -28.71
CA GLN A 155 4.60 -12.50 -28.98
C GLN A 155 5.54 -11.91 -30.05
N PRO A 156 6.86 -12.14 -29.94
CA PRO A 156 7.79 -11.78 -31.00
C PRO A 156 7.33 -12.46 -32.30
N ALA A 157 7.34 -11.72 -33.40
CA ALA A 157 6.93 -12.23 -34.69
C ALA A 157 7.67 -13.54 -34.98
N GLU A 158 6.92 -14.58 -35.34
CA GLU A 158 7.48 -15.84 -35.88
C GLU A 158 8.57 -15.50 -36.91
N PRO A 159 9.66 -16.27 -37.02
CA PRO A 159 10.77 -15.97 -37.93
C PRO A 159 10.34 -15.81 -39.41
N SER A 160 9.16 -16.29 -39.78
CA SER A 160 8.53 -16.12 -41.09
C SER A 160 7.79 -14.79 -41.30
N ALA A 161 7.56 -14.00 -40.25
CA ALA A 161 6.85 -12.73 -40.27
C ALA A 161 7.84 -11.56 -40.28
N THR A 162 8.33 -11.21 -41.48
CA THR A 162 9.36 -10.19 -41.71
C THR A 162 8.86 -8.74 -41.53
N THR A 163 7.63 -8.50 -41.07
CA THR A 163 7.03 -7.15 -41.06
C THR A 163 6.13 -6.95 -39.85
N ALA A 164 6.29 -5.80 -39.18
CA ALA A 164 5.45 -5.39 -38.06
C ALA A 164 3.97 -5.37 -38.44
N LEU A 165 3.12 -5.93 -37.58
CA LEU A 165 1.67 -5.93 -37.78
C LEU A 165 1.13 -4.50 -37.81
N LYS A 166 0.30 -4.20 -38.81
CA LYS A 166 -0.40 -2.92 -38.91
C LYS A 166 -1.50 -2.84 -37.85
N LYS A 167 -1.57 -1.71 -37.14
CA LYS A 167 -2.65 -1.41 -36.20
C LYS A 167 -3.97 -1.24 -36.94
N GLY A 168 -5.07 -1.75 -36.37
CA GLY A 168 -6.40 -1.64 -36.97
C GLY A 168 -7.30 -2.83 -36.62
N SER A 169 -8.35 -3.02 -37.41
CA SER A 169 -9.26 -4.17 -37.26
C SER A 169 -9.29 -5.04 -38.51
N VAL A 170 -8.98 -6.33 -38.34
CA VAL A 170 -9.21 -7.40 -39.31
C VAL A 170 -10.53 -8.06 -38.94
N VAL A 171 -11.42 -8.28 -39.90
CA VAL A 171 -12.66 -9.04 -39.67
C VAL A 171 -12.59 -10.28 -40.53
N ILE A 172 -12.65 -11.45 -39.89
CA ILE A 172 -12.65 -12.75 -40.57
C ILE A 172 -13.98 -13.45 -40.34
N SER A 173 -14.32 -14.35 -41.26
CA SER A 173 -15.42 -15.29 -41.10
C SER A 173 -14.94 -16.71 -41.37
N PHE A 174 -15.51 -17.67 -40.66
CA PHE A 174 -15.17 -19.09 -40.78
C PHE A 174 -16.36 -19.94 -40.32
N THR A 175 -16.39 -21.20 -40.71
CA THR A 175 -17.41 -22.18 -40.31
C THR A 175 -16.89 -23.02 -39.15
N VAL A 176 -17.67 -23.14 -38.08
CA VAL A 176 -17.45 -24.13 -37.01
C VAL A 176 -18.27 -25.37 -37.35
N ASN A 177 -17.60 -26.49 -37.60
CA ASN A 177 -18.24 -27.75 -37.99
C ASN A 177 -18.72 -28.55 -36.77
N PRO A 178 -19.62 -29.54 -36.95
CA PRO A 178 -20.11 -30.41 -35.87
C PRO A 178 -19.03 -31.17 -35.09
N ASP A 179 -17.87 -31.39 -35.69
CA ASP A 179 -16.69 -32.04 -35.10
C ASP A 179 -15.74 -31.06 -34.40
N SER A 180 -16.19 -29.82 -34.18
CA SER A 180 -15.38 -28.71 -33.63
C SER A 180 -14.23 -28.23 -34.54
N SER A 181 -14.12 -28.72 -35.78
CA SER A 181 -13.13 -28.23 -36.75
C SER A 181 -13.54 -26.86 -37.32
N LEU A 182 -12.55 -26.10 -37.79
CA LEU A 182 -12.75 -24.78 -38.40
C LEU A 182 -12.42 -24.82 -39.89
N THR A 183 -13.38 -24.43 -40.74
CA THR A 183 -13.22 -24.39 -42.20
C THR A 183 -13.68 -23.06 -42.80
N ASP A 184 -13.57 -22.89 -44.11
CA ASP A 184 -14.12 -21.76 -44.88
C ASP A 184 -13.69 -20.36 -44.40
N PHE A 185 -12.41 -20.21 -44.03
CA PHE A 185 -11.86 -18.93 -43.63
C PHE A 185 -11.92 -17.91 -44.77
N GLN A 186 -12.58 -16.78 -44.52
CA GLN A 186 -12.75 -15.64 -45.43
C GLN A 186 -12.40 -14.35 -44.71
N VAL A 187 -11.67 -13.46 -45.37
CA VAL A 187 -11.37 -12.12 -44.85
C VAL A 187 -12.46 -11.16 -45.34
N ILE A 188 -13.26 -10.63 -44.42
CA ILE A 188 -14.31 -9.64 -44.71
C ILE A 188 -13.72 -8.23 -44.72
N LYS A 189 -12.83 -7.94 -43.76
CA LYS A 189 -12.11 -6.68 -43.67
C LYS A 189 -10.63 -6.95 -43.50
N SER A 190 -9.85 -6.51 -44.48
CA SER A 190 -8.40 -6.69 -44.55
C SER A 190 -7.66 -5.48 -43.98
N LEU A 191 -6.51 -5.73 -43.35
CA LEU A 191 -5.49 -4.70 -43.06
C LEU A 191 -4.21 -4.89 -43.88
N GLY A 192 -4.09 -6.03 -44.57
CA GLY A 192 -2.95 -6.40 -45.40
C GLY A 192 -2.75 -7.91 -45.37
N LYS A 193 -2.37 -8.48 -46.52
CA LYS A 193 -2.30 -9.93 -46.73
C LYS A 193 -1.53 -10.69 -45.63
N THR A 194 -0.36 -10.18 -45.23
CA THR A 194 0.47 -10.79 -44.18
C THR A 194 -0.21 -10.79 -42.80
N THR A 195 -0.84 -9.68 -42.44
CA THR A 195 -1.61 -9.54 -41.21
C THR A 195 -2.83 -10.46 -41.21
N ASP A 196 -3.55 -10.53 -42.34
CA ASP A 196 -4.76 -11.34 -42.45
C ASP A 196 -4.45 -12.84 -42.33
N GLU A 197 -3.39 -13.32 -42.99
CA GLU A 197 -2.89 -14.71 -42.89
C GLU A 197 -2.47 -15.05 -41.45
N THR A 198 -1.78 -14.11 -40.78
CA THR A 198 -1.37 -14.28 -39.38
C THR A 198 -2.58 -14.40 -38.46
N VAL A 199 -3.59 -13.55 -38.63
CA VAL A 199 -4.83 -13.60 -37.84
C VAL A 199 -5.59 -14.91 -38.07
N ILE A 200 -5.66 -15.39 -39.32
CA ILE A 200 -6.26 -16.70 -39.62
C ILE A 200 -5.50 -17.82 -38.89
N ASN A 201 -4.17 -17.77 -38.88
CA ASN A 201 -3.35 -18.77 -38.19
C ASN A 201 -3.57 -18.75 -36.67
N TRP A 202 -3.66 -17.58 -36.04
CA TRP A 202 -4.01 -17.48 -34.62
C TRP A 202 -5.37 -18.11 -34.31
N VAL A 203 -6.37 -17.90 -35.17
CA VAL A 203 -7.69 -18.50 -34.95
C VAL A 203 -7.65 -20.02 -35.12
N LYS A 204 -6.89 -20.53 -36.09
CA LYS A 204 -6.69 -21.97 -36.29
C LYS A 204 -5.95 -22.66 -35.13
N GLN A 205 -4.96 -21.98 -34.55
CA GLN A 205 -4.19 -22.47 -33.40
C GLN A 205 -4.83 -22.14 -32.04
N GLY A 206 -5.96 -21.44 -32.07
CA GLY A 206 -6.63 -20.89 -30.91
C GLY A 206 -7.38 -21.93 -30.07
N PRO A 207 -8.24 -21.46 -29.15
CA PRO A 207 -9.05 -22.35 -28.32
C PRO A 207 -10.05 -23.15 -29.16
N VAL A 208 -10.34 -24.38 -28.72
CA VAL A 208 -11.35 -25.26 -29.31
C VAL A 208 -12.73 -24.59 -29.29
N TRP A 209 -13.51 -24.81 -30.35
CA TRP A 209 -14.87 -24.30 -30.50
C TRP A 209 -15.90 -25.40 -30.23
N GLN A 210 -17.00 -25.02 -29.56
CA GLN A 210 -18.20 -25.84 -29.49
C GLN A 210 -19.06 -25.53 -30.72
N PRO A 211 -19.60 -26.54 -31.42
CA PRO A 211 -20.52 -26.34 -32.53
C PRO A 211 -21.87 -25.82 -32.04
N ALA A 212 -22.65 -25.30 -32.97
CA ALA A 212 -24.04 -24.93 -32.70
C ALA A 212 -24.86 -26.19 -32.46
N HIS A 213 -25.79 -26.15 -31.49
CA HIS A 213 -26.73 -27.23 -31.19
C HIS A 213 -28.19 -26.77 -31.37
N PRO A 214 -28.61 -26.34 -32.59
CA PRO A 214 -30.02 -26.12 -32.86
C PRO A 214 -30.77 -27.43 -32.61
N GLN A 215 -31.78 -27.38 -31.75
CA GLN A 215 -32.59 -28.55 -31.39
C GLN A 215 -31.76 -29.75 -30.86
N GLY A 216 -30.61 -29.49 -30.23
CA GLY A 216 -29.79 -30.51 -29.57
C GLY A 216 -28.89 -31.33 -30.50
N LYS A 217 -28.83 -31.04 -31.81
CA LYS A 217 -27.93 -31.70 -32.76
C LYS A 217 -26.80 -30.76 -33.18
N PRO A 218 -25.53 -31.20 -33.22
CA PRO A 218 -24.43 -30.36 -33.66
C PRO A 218 -24.56 -30.04 -35.15
N VAL A 219 -24.55 -28.76 -35.50
CA VAL A 219 -24.70 -28.26 -36.87
C VAL A 219 -23.58 -27.25 -37.17
N ALA A 220 -23.12 -27.25 -38.43
CA ALA A 220 -22.14 -26.29 -38.90
C ALA A 220 -22.70 -24.86 -38.83
N GLN A 221 -21.94 -23.93 -38.25
CA GLN A 221 -22.35 -22.52 -38.17
C GLN A 221 -21.24 -21.58 -38.62
N LYS A 222 -21.59 -20.64 -39.50
CA LYS A 222 -20.70 -19.54 -39.91
C LYS A 222 -20.62 -18.49 -38.82
N ILE A 223 -19.40 -18.16 -38.42
CA ILE A 223 -19.06 -17.16 -37.41
C ILE A 223 -18.32 -15.99 -38.08
N THR A 224 -18.55 -14.78 -37.58
CA THR A 224 -17.83 -13.58 -37.97
C THR A 224 -17.13 -13.01 -36.74
N LEU A 225 -15.80 -12.94 -36.79
CA LEU A 225 -14.96 -12.55 -35.66
C LEU A 225 -14.14 -11.30 -36.01
N PRO A 226 -14.41 -10.16 -35.32
CA PRO A 226 -13.55 -8.99 -35.41
C PRO A 226 -12.32 -9.15 -34.49
N VAL A 227 -11.13 -9.04 -35.06
CA VAL A 227 -9.85 -9.04 -34.35
C VAL A 227 -9.24 -7.64 -34.44
N ILE A 228 -8.94 -7.05 -33.29
CA ILE A 228 -8.42 -5.68 -33.18
C ILE A 228 -6.94 -5.77 -32.78
N ILE A 229 -6.08 -5.24 -33.63
CA ILE A 229 -4.63 -5.16 -33.44
C ILE A 229 -4.32 -3.76 -32.89
N ARG A 230 -3.76 -3.71 -31.68
CA ARG A 230 -3.45 -2.46 -30.94
C ARG A 230 -2.04 -1.92 -31.15
#